data_AF-A0A5B6VYW1-F1
#
_entry.id   AF-A0A5B6VYW1-F1
#
_cell.length_a   1.000
_cell.length_b   1.000
_cell.length_c   1.000
_cell.angle_alpha   90.00
_cell.angle_beta   90.00
_cell.angle_gamma   90.00
#
_symmetry.space_group_name_H-M   'P 1'
#
loop_
_entity.id
_entity.type
_entity.pdbx_description
1 polymer ?
#
loop_
_entity_poly.entity_id
_entity_poly.type
_entity_poly.pdbx_seq_one_letter_code
_entity_poly.pdbx_strand_id
1 'polypeptide(L)'
;MASISNAFSLSLPSNRITNSSSDFNPITSALSLRVNKPAKVSLFGSDSGEFSPGRVAVSKPSGIGGRICANAARVMDQPVGEKSSGAPTIVEVDLGNWSYPIYIGHVHGKKVIVSLTKGNPAVSVEYVILPDGEKFKDMDTLMKVFDKAIESRLDRRCTFVALGGVVIGDMCGFAAASFLRGVNFIQIPTTVMAQVDSSVGGKTGINHPLGKNLIGAFYQPQCVLIDTDTLDTLPDRELASGLAEVIKYRLIRDAEFFEWQEKKYGETDCKVCKTYQKNRTYVQSGVVNCRNPNALAYAIKRSCENKAEVVSLDEKESGLRATLNLGHTFGHAIETGFGYGQWLHGEAVAAGTVSCLLMDLLFVLFPLSVLNIDYVC
;
A
#
# COMPACT_ATOMS: atom_id res chain seq x y z
N MET A 1 -54.30 -9.63 19.15
CA MET A 1 -52.99 -9.90 18.55
C MET A 1 -52.34 -8.57 18.20
N ALA A 2 -51.48 -8.07 19.07
CA ALA A 2 -50.49 -6.99 18.86
C ALA A 2 -49.68 -6.79 20.16
N SER A 3 -48.42 -6.38 20.00
CA SER A 3 -47.59 -5.57 20.93
C SER A 3 -46.62 -6.25 21.92
N ILE A 4 -45.33 -6.01 21.65
CA ILE A 4 -44.20 -5.57 22.51
C ILE A 4 -43.81 -6.38 23.77
N SER A 5 -42.53 -6.77 23.87
CA SER A 5 -41.70 -6.54 25.07
C SER A 5 -40.21 -6.83 24.86
N ASN A 6 -39.39 -5.89 25.32
CA ASN A 6 -37.96 -6.01 25.57
C ASN A 6 -37.70 -6.91 26.79
N ALA A 7 -36.66 -7.74 26.74
CA ALA A 7 -35.82 -8.09 27.90
C ALA A 7 -34.68 -9.04 27.45
N PHE A 8 -33.43 -8.59 27.51
CA PHE A 8 -32.29 -9.50 27.65
C PHE A 8 -31.59 -9.21 28.97
N SER A 9 -31.78 -10.14 29.91
CA SER A 9 -31.18 -10.20 31.23
C SER A 9 -29.80 -10.87 31.15
N LEU A 10 -28.81 -10.26 31.79
CA LEU A 10 -27.50 -10.84 32.11
C LEU A 10 -27.67 -11.93 33.18
N SER A 11 -27.00 -13.08 32.99
CA SER A 11 -26.77 -14.07 34.05
C SER A 11 -25.27 -14.27 34.23
N LEU A 12 -24.81 -14.03 35.47
CA LEU A 12 -23.46 -14.30 35.95
C LEU A 12 -23.44 -15.70 36.60
N PRO A 13 -22.38 -16.50 36.44
CA PRO A 13 -22.22 -17.74 37.21
C PRO A 13 -21.83 -17.44 38.66
N SER A 14 -22.47 -18.16 39.58
CA SER A 14 -22.25 -18.12 41.03
C SER A 14 -20.98 -18.85 41.45
N ASN A 15 -20.23 -18.23 42.36
CA ASN A 15 -19.08 -18.82 43.05
C ASN A 15 -19.50 -19.94 44.00
N ARG A 16 -18.72 -21.04 44.01
CA ARG A 16 -18.56 -21.92 45.19
C ARG A 16 -17.13 -21.76 45.71
N ILE A 17 -17.00 -21.06 46.84
CA ILE A 17 -15.78 -20.95 47.63
C ILE A 17 -15.72 -22.18 48.55
N THR A 18 -14.55 -22.83 48.64
CA THR A 18 -14.18 -23.69 49.77
C THR A 18 -12.90 -23.13 50.39
N ASN A 19 -12.89 -23.04 51.71
CA ASN A 19 -11.84 -22.42 52.53
C ASN A 19 -10.62 -23.34 52.67
N SER A 20 -9.41 -22.78 52.48
CA SER A 20 -8.27 -23.05 53.36
C SER A 20 -7.17 -21.98 53.15
N SER A 21 -6.89 -21.26 54.24
CA SER A 21 -5.70 -20.47 54.61
C SER A 21 -4.50 -20.41 53.64
N SER A 22 -4.10 -19.19 53.25
CA SER A 22 -2.94 -18.45 53.82
C SER A 22 -2.57 -17.27 52.92
N ASP A 23 -2.53 -16.07 53.52
CA ASP A 23 -1.84 -14.84 53.11
C ASP A 23 -2.09 -14.27 51.71
N PHE A 24 -2.65 -13.05 51.62
CA PHE A 24 -2.13 -11.93 50.80
C PHE A 24 -3.04 -10.67 50.93
N ASN A 25 -2.43 -9.52 51.27
CA ASN A 25 -3.03 -8.20 51.41
C ASN A 25 -3.43 -7.57 50.05
N PRO A 26 -4.62 -6.94 49.88
CA PRO A 26 -4.90 -6.09 48.73
C PRO A 26 -5.08 -4.61 49.14
N ILE A 27 -4.08 -3.80 48.79
CA ILE A 27 -4.27 -2.36 48.55
C ILE A 27 -3.96 -2.13 47.07
N THR A 28 -4.79 -1.27 46.46
CA THR A 28 -4.70 -0.59 45.16
C THR A 28 -4.92 -1.38 43.87
N SER A 29 -6.08 -1.16 43.25
CA SER A 29 -6.14 -0.81 41.82
C SER A 29 -7.40 0.00 41.52
N ALA A 30 -7.17 1.30 41.31
CA ALA A 30 -8.16 2.26 40.88
C ALA A 30 -8.55 2.00 39.42
N LEU A 31 -9.85 2.03 39.13
CA LEU A 31 -10.42 1.97 37.79
C LEU A 31 -10.23 3.35 37.12
N SER A 32 -9.39 3.46 36.09
CA SER A 32 -9.20 4.71 35.34
C SER A 32 -9.98 4.68 34.03
N LEU A 33 -11.04 5.49 33.93
CA LEU A 33 -11.74 5.82 32.69
C LEU A 33 -11.12 7.08 32.06
N ARG A 34 -10.75 7.00 30.77
CA ARG A 34 -10.16 8.11 30.01
C ARG A 34 -11.08 8.47 28.86
N VAL A 35 -11.66 9.67 28.88
CA VAL A 35 -12.52 10.23 27.82
C VAL A 35 -11.75 11.35 27.12
N ASN A 36 -11.66 11.30 25.77
CA ASN A 36 -10.97 12.30 24.97
C ASN A 36 -11.99 13.17 24.18
N LYS A 37 -12.10 14.45 24.59
CA LYS A 37 -12.70 15.61 23.89
C LYS A 37 -14.25 15.76 23.87
N PRO A 38 -14.77 17.00 23.72
CA PRO A 38 -15.93 17.44 24.49
C PRO A 38 -17.23 17.15 23.76
N ALA A 39 -18.09 16.33 24.36
CA ALA A 39 -19.50 16.32 24.06
C ALA A 39 -20.26 16.43 25.38
N LYS A 40 -21.22 17.36 25.45
CA LYS A 40 -22.11 17.55 26.61
C LYS A 40 -22.68 16.20 27.03
N VAL A 41 -22.46 15.81 28.29
CA VAL A 41 -23.17 14.71 28.93
C VAL A 41 -24.18 15.32 29.89
N SER A 42 -25.47 15.15 29.62
CA SER A 42 -26.55 15.45 30.56
C SER A 42 -26.94 14.16 31.27
N LEU A 43 -26.74 14.10 32.58
CA LEU A 43 -27.28 13.05 33.45
C LEU A 43 -28.53 13.59 34.13
N PHE A 44 -29.67 12.96 33.88
CA PHE A 44 -30.87 13.11 34.70
C PHE A 44 -30.85 12.02 35.78
N GLY A 45 -30.99 12.42 37.04
CA GLY A 45 -31.10 11.49 38.16
C GLY A 45 -31.13 12.25 39.48
N SER A 46 -32.19 12.00 40.25
CA SER A 46 -32.54 12.62 41.51
C SER A 46 -31.57 12.28 42.65
N ASP A 47 -31.44 13.27 43.54
CA ASP A 47 -30.88 13.21 44.90
C ASP A 47 -29.41 13.61 45.11
N SER A 48 -29.34 14.79 45.74
CA SER A 48 -28.29 15.56 46.42
C SER A 48 -27.05 14.86 46.99
N GLY A 49 -25.91 15.53 46.82
CA GLY A 49 -24.74 15.42 47.69
C GLY A 49 -23.71 16.52 47.40
N GLU A 50 -23.59 17.51 48.29
CA GLU A 50 -22.59 18.59 48.24
C GLU A 50 -21.17 18.07 48.52
N PHE A 51 -20.17 18.61 47.81
CA PHE A 51 -18.77 18.51 48.22
C PHE A 51 -18.02 19.80 47.89
N SER A 52 -17.61 20.52 48.93
CA SER A 52 -16.93 21.82 48.87
C SER A 52 -15.41 21.67 48.67
N PRO A 53 -14.77 22.34 47.71
CA PRO A 53 -13.30 22.39 47.63
C PRO A 53 -12.75 23.57 48.45
N GLY A 54 -11.94 23.25 49.46
CA GLY A 54 -11.13 24.19 50.22
C GLY A 54 -9.98 24.80 49.39
N ARG A 55 -9.68 26.06 49.73
CA ARG A 55 -8.64 26.94 49.18
C ARG A 55 -7.24 26.32 49.10
N VAL A 56 -6.53 26.61 48.00
CA VAL A 56 -5.09 26.90 48.02
C VAL A 56 -4.82 28.08 47.07
N ALA A 57 -4.25 29.15 47.61
CA ALA A 57 -3.83 30.34 46.89
C ALA A 57 -2.33 30.27 46.56
N VAL A 58 -1.91 30.78 45.40
CA VAL A 58 -0.50 31.04 45.08
C VAL A 58 -0.36 32.45 44.54
N SER A 59 0.43 33.24 45.26
CA SER A 59 0.76 34.65 45.02
C SER A 59 1.88 34.81 43.98
N LYS A 60 1.80 35.89 43.20
CA LYS A 60 2.89 36.43 42.35
C LYS A 60 4.04 36.98 43.20
N PRO A 61 5.24 37.08 42.61
CA PRO A 61 5.94 38.36 42.69
C PRO A 61 6.46 38.87 41.34
N SER A 62 6.65 40.18 41.33
CA SER A 62 7.10 41.07 40.28
C SER A 62 8.63 41.17 40.15
N GLY A 63 9.11 41.34 38.92
CA GLY A 63 10.25 42.22 38.58
C GLY A 63 11.65 41.60 38.48
N ILE A 64 12.27 41.74 37.30
CA ILE A 64 13.58 42.37 37.02
C ILE A 64 14.10 41.86 35.66
N GLY A 65 14.52 42.80 34.81
CA GLY A 65 14.95 42.55 33.45
C GLY A 65 16.33 41.89 33.32
N GLY A 66 16.49 41.12 32.25
CA GLY A 66 17.76 40.64 31.73
C GLY A 66 17.64 40.42 30.23
N ARG A 67 18.26 41.30 29.44
CA ARG A 67 18.48 41.09 28.00
C ARG A 67 19.55 40.00 27.85
N ILE A 68 19.15 38.82 27.39
CA ILE A 68 20.09 37.82 26.86
C ILE A 68 20.06 37.97 25.33
N CYS A 69 21.14 38.53 24.78
CA CYS A 69 21.40 38.53 23.36
C CYS A 69 22.02 37.18 22.97
N ALA A 70 21.35 36.42 22.12
CA ALA A 70 21.95 35.30 21.40
C ALA A 70 21.84 35.59 19.90
N ASN A 71 22.98 35.83 19.26
CA ASN A 71 23.09 36.02 17.81
C ASN A 71 22.86 34.67 17.12
N ALA A 72 21.73 34.53 16.43
CA ALA A 72 21.55 33.48 15.44
C ALA A 72 22.03 34.02 14.07
N ALA A 73 23.12 33.46 13.54
CA ALA A 73 23.50 33.67 12.16
C ALA A 73 22.34 33.19 11.27
N ARG A 74 21.81 34.09 10.43
CA ARG A 74 20.80 33.75 9.42
C ARG A 74 21.41 32.80 8.40
N VAL A 75 21.13 31.51 8.52
CA VAL A 75 21.18 30.62 7.36
C VAL A 75 19.99 31.04 6.50
N MET A 76 20.29 31.52 5.30
CA MET A 76 19.30 31.89 4.32
C MET A 76 18.57 30.61 3.88
N ASP A 77 17.41 30.35 4.47
CA ASP A 77 16.43 29.45 3.87
C ASP A 77 15.98 30.12 2.56
N GLN A 78 16.45 29.57 1.43
CA GLN A 78 15.80 29.84 0.16
C GLN A 78 14.35 29.34 0.27
N PRO A 79 13.36 30.13 -0.18
CA PRO A 79 11.97 29.70 -0.12
C PRO A 79 11.80 28.49 -1.03
N VAL A 80 11.61 27.32 -0.42
CA VAL A 80 11.01 26.18 -1.10
C VAL A 80 9.62 26.64 -1.50
N GLY A 81 9.43 26.88 -2.81
CA GLY A 81 8.14 27.32 -3.33
C GLY A 81 7.03 26.41 -2.80
N GLU A 82 5.97 27.02 -2.28
CA GLU A 82 4.76 26.35 -1.82
C GLU A 82 4.19 25.47 -2.96
N LYS A 83 4.59 24.19 -2.99
CA LYS A 83 3.82 23.16 -3.68
C LYS A 83 2.66 22.81 -2.77
N SER A 84 1.45 22.91 -3.32
CA SER A 84 0.17 22.69 -2.64
C SER A 84 0.20 21.46 -1.74
N SER A 85 0.06 21.65 -0.43
CA SER A 85 -0.16 20.62 0.58
C SER A 85 -1.59 20.06 0.50
N GLY A 86 -1.93 19.44 -0.63
CA GLY A 86 -3.18 18.71 -0.77
C GLY A 86 -3.21 17.49 0.16
N ALA A 87 -4.35 17.25 0.81
CA ALA A 87 -4.58 16.02 1.57
C ALA A 87 -4.37 14.79 0.65
N PRO A 88 -3.80 13.68 1.16
CA PRO A 88 -3.62 12.49 0.36
C PRO A 88 -4.99 11.97 -0.13
N THR A 89 -5.04 11.51 -1.38
CA THR A 89 -6.18 10.77 -1.90
C THR A 89 -6.17 9.37 -1.30
N ILE A 90 -7.32 8.87 -0.87
CA ILE A 90 -7.44 7.56 -0.23
C ILE A 90 -8.31 6.66 -1.12
N VAL A 91 -7.82 5.46 -1.41
CA VAL A 91 -8.58 4.36 -2.03
C VAL A 91 -8.63 3.23 -1.03
N GLU A 92 -9.81 2.71 -0.72
CA GLU A 92 -9.98 1.59 0.22
C GLU A 92 -10.05 0.27 -0.54
N VAL A 93 -9.35 -0.75 -0.03
CA VAL A 93 -9.57 -2.14 -0.45
C VAL A 93 -10.48 -2.78 0.58
N ASP A 94 -11.71 -3.11 0.20
CA ASP A 94 -12.69 -3.66 1.12
C ASP A 94 -12.63 -5.20 1.14
N LEU A 95 -12.11 -5.76 2.22
CA LEU A 95 -12.04 -7.20 2.49
C LEU A 95 -12.80 -7.54 3.79
N GLY A 96 -13.78 -6.71 4.17
CA GLY A 96 -14.49 -6.82 5.44
C GLY A 96 -13.59 -6.50 6.63
N ASN A 97 -13.25 -7.50 7.43
CA ASN A 97 -12.42 -7.29 8.63
C ASN A 97 -10.93 -7.05 8.33
N TRP A 98 -10.51 -7.23 7.07
CA TRP A 98 -9.12 -7.09 6.62
C TRP A 98 -8.94 -5.95 5.63
N SER A 99 -9.91 -5.03 5.56
CA SER A 99 -9.84 -3.87 4.68
C SER A 99 -8.64 -2.99 5.04
N TYR A 100 -8.02 -2.41 4.02
CA TYR A 100 -6.85 -1.56 4.21
C TYR A 100 -6.85 -0.35 3.27
N PRO A 101 -6.29 0.78 3.73
CA PRO A 101 -6.21 2.00 2.94
C PRO A 101 -4.99 2.02 2.01
N ILE A 102 -5.18 2.64 0.84
CA ILE A 102 -4.15 3.06 -0.09
C ILE A 102 -4.09 4.59 -0.05
N TYR A 103 -2.99 5.15 0.42
CA TYR A 103 -2.76 6.59 0.46
C TYR A 103 -1.95 7.02 -0.75
N ILE A 104 -2.46 7.98 -1.54
CA ILE A 104 -1.84 8.47 -2.78
C ILE A 104 -1.61 9.98 -2.67
N GLY A 105 -0.37 10.44 -2.81
CA GLY A 105 -0.04 11.85 -2.86
C GLY A 105 1.39 12.15 -2.43
N HIS A 106 1.70 13.39 -2.07
CA HIS A 106 3.01 13.79 -1.54
C HIS A 106 3.22 13.28 -0.11
N VAL A 107 3.46 11.98 0.03
CA VAL A 107 3.74 11.32 1.32
C VAL A 107 5.24 11.43 1.63
N HIS A 108 5.80 12.66 1.61
CA HIS A 108 7.18 13.04 1.97
C HIS A 108 8.15 11.84 2.18
N GLY A 109 8.45 11.11 1.11
CA GLY A 109 9.15 9.84 1.14
C GLY A 109 10.68 9.98 1.19
N LYS A 110 11.19 11.22 1.12
CA LYS A 110 12.64 11.48 1.03
C LYS A 110 13.44 11.02 2.25
N LYS A 111 12.80 10.66 3.36
CA LYS A 111 13.42 9.95 4.50
C LYS A 111 12.42 9.07 5.26
N VAL A 112 12.04 7.91 4.71
CA VAL A 112 11.14 6.93 5.39
C VAL A 112 11.55 6.67 6.84
N ILE A 113 12.85 6.46 7.10
CA ILE A 113 13.38 6.25 8.47
C ILE A 113 13.12 7.45 9.39
N VAL A 114 13.33 8.67 8.89
CA VAL A 114 13.06 9.88 9.69
C VAL A 114 11.56 10.04 9.90
N SER A 115 10.74 9.77 8.89
CA SER A 115 9.28 9.84 9.03
C SER A 115 8.74 8.83 10.05
N LEU A 116 9.33 7.64 10.15
CA LEU A 116 8.92 6.61 11.11
C LEU A 116 9.36 6.90 12.55
N THR A 117 10.51 7.55 12.75
CA THR A 117 11.12 7.74 14.08
C THR A 117 10.95 9.14 14.65
N LYS A 118 10.75 10.16 13.81
CA LYS A 118 10.66 11.55 14.24
C LYS A 118 9.45 11.77 15.13
N GLY A 119 9.71 12.14 16.39
CA GLY A 119 8.67 12.40 17.39
C GLY A 119 8.04 11.15 18.00
N ASN A 120 8.56 9.96 17.70
CA ASN A 120 8.09 8.70 18.28
C ASN A 120 9.24 7.89 18.89
N PRO A 121 9.60 8.15 20.16
CA PRO A 121 10.72 7.45 20.82
C PRO A 121 10.46 5.96 21.08
N ALA A 122 9.22 5.48 20.88
CA ALA A 122 8.85 4.08 21.07
C ALA A 122 9.12 3.21 19.83
N VAL A 123 9.45 3.82 18.68
CA VAL A 123 9.73 3.11 17.43
C VAL A 123 11.24 3.05 17.21
N SER A 124 11.76 1.83 17.08
CA SER A 124 13.10 1.56 16.57
C SER A 124 13.00 1.01 15.15
N VAL A 125 13.99 1.30 14.31
CA VAL A 125 14.00 0.90 12.90
C VAL A 125 15.30 0.19 12.60
N GLU A 126 15.17 -0.97 11.95
CA GLU A 126 16.27 -1.71 11.35
C GLU A 126 16.05 -1.81 9.84
N TYR A 127 17.14 -2.05 9.09
CA TYR A 127 17.07 -2.19 7.64
C TYR A 127 17.89 -3.38 7.15
N VAL A 128 17.42 -3.96 6.05
CA VAL A 128 18.13 -4.95 5.24
C VAL A 128 18.13 -4.43 3.80
N ILE A 129 19.29 -4.42 3.17
CA ILE A 129 19.42 -4.02 1.77
C ILE A 129 19.59 -5.29 0.95
N LEU A 130 18.65 -5.52 0.03
CA LEU A 130 18.70 -6.64 -0.90
C LEU A 130 19.30 -6.19 -2.24
N PRO A 131 19.95 -7.10 -2.98
CA PRO A 131 20.43 -6.79 -4.31
C PRO A 131 19.27 -6.53 -5.28
N ASP A 132 19.50 -5.65 -6.26
CA ASP A 132 18.46 -5.18 -7.18
C ASP A 132 18.26 -6.11 -8.39
N GLY A 133 16.99 -6.30 -8.78
CA GLY A 133 16.57 -7.00 -9.98
C GLY A 133 15.83 -8.32 -9.76
N GLU A 134 15.01 -8.70 -10.74
CA GLU A 134 14.14 -9.90 -10.74
C GLU A 134 14.92 -11.21 -10.49
N LYS A 135 16.19 -11.28 -10.91
CA LYS A 135 17.04 -12.46 -10.73
C LYS A 135 17.32 -12.82 -9.26
N PHE A 136 17.13 -11.89 -8.34
CA PHE A 136 17.30 -12.09 -6.90
C PHE A 136 15.97 -12.32 -6.17
N LYS A 137 14.87 -12.42 -6.92
CA LYS A 137 13.56 -12.75 -6.38
C LYS A 137 13.47 -14.25 -6.11
N ASP A 138 14.31 -14.74 -5.20
CA ASP A 138 14.53 -16.16 -4.91
C ASP A 138 14.55 -16.43 -3.39
N MET A 139 14.60 -17.71 -3.02
CA MET A 139 14.60 -18.13 -1.61
C MET A 139 15.91 -17.71 -0.91
N ASP A 140 17.05 -17.80 -1.59
CA ASP A 140 18.36 -17.50 -0.99
C ASP A 140 18.47 -16.02 -0.56
N THR A 141 17.94 -15.12 -1.38
CA THR A 141 17.88 -13.69 -1.07
C THR A 141 16.82 -13.40 -0.02
N LEU A 142 15.69 -14.12 -0.03
CA LEU A 142 14.66 -14.02 1.00
C LEU A 142 15.19 -14.43 2.38
N MET A 143 16.05 -15.46 2.46
CA MET A 143 16.66 -15.91 3.72
C MET A 143 17.44 -14.80 4.44
N LYS A 144 18.08 -13.89 3.70
CA LYS A 144 18.77 -12.72 4.30
C LYS A 144 17.83 -11.84 5.12
N VAL A 145 16.54 -11.76 4.74
CA VAL A 145 15.53 -11.01 5.50
C VAL A 145 15.21 -11.73 6.81
N PHE A 146 15.04 -13.06 6.77
CA PHE A 146 14.77 -13.85 7.96
C PHE A 146 15.97 -13.86 8.92
N ASP A 147 17.18 -14.06 8.40
CA ASP A 147 18.41 -14.05 9.20
C ASP A 147 18.55 -12.71 9.93
N LYS A 148 18.40 -11.60 9.20
CA LYS A 148 18.46 -10.26 9.80
C LYS A 148 17.38 -10.08 10.87
N ALA A 149 16.14 -10.49 10.63
CA ALA A 149 15.06 -10.37 11.60
C ALA A 149 15.31 -11.18 12.88
N ILE A 150 15.88 -12.38 12.75
CA ILE A 150 16.21 -13.26 13.88
C ILE A 150 17.41 -12.73 14.66
N GLU A 151 18.48 -12.30 13.98
CA GLU A 151 19.66 -11.68 14.60
C GLU A 151 19.28 -10.45 15.43
N SER A 152 18.37 -9.64 14.90
CA SER A 152 17.80 -8.46 15.53
C SER A 152 16.76 -8.78 16.61
N ARG A 153 16.41 -10.06 16.80
CA ARG A 153 15.43 -10.54 17.78
C ARG A 153 14.06 -9.88 17.62
N LEU A 154 13.63 -9.65 16.38
CA LEU A 154 12.30 -9.13 16.10
C LEU A 154 11.23 -10.12 16.58
N ASP A 155 10.17 -9.59 17.16
CA ASP A 155 9.05 -10.37 17.67
C ASP A 155 7.79 -10.20 16.79
N ARG A 156 6.68 -10.83 17.20
CA ARG A 156 5.41 -10.82 16.44
C ARG A 156 4.76 -9.43 16.29
N ARG A 157 5.21 -8.43 17.06
CA ARG A 157 4.74 -7.04 16.97
C ARG A 157 5.56 -6.20 15.99
N CYS A 158 6.65 -6.75 15.43
CA CYS A 158 7.40 -6.04 14.40
C CYS A 158 6.52 -5.77 13.18
N THR A 159 6.87 -4.73 12.43
CA THR A 159 6.23 -4.42 11.15
C THR A 159 7.30 -4.34 10.08
N PHE A 160 7.16 -5.13 9.02
CA PHE A 160 8.05 -5.05 7.87
C PHE A 160 7.61 -3.90 6.96
N VAL A 161 8.55 -3.17 6.38
CA VAL A 161 8.26 -2.07 5.46
C VAL A 161 8.91 -2.38 4.13
N ALA A 162 8.09 -2.64 3.11
CA ALA A 162 8.55 -2.87 1.75
C ALA A 162 8.77 -1.54 1.03
N LEU A 163 10.02 -1.06 1.00
CA LEU A 163 10.39 0.16 0.29
C LEU A 163 11.07 -0.19 -1.04
N GLY A 164 10.35 -0.11 -2.15
CA GLY A 164 10.92 -0.44 -3.45
C GLY A 164 9.89 -0.71 -4.55
N GLY A 165 10.34 -1.35 -5.63
CA GLY A 165 9.50 -1.82 -6.72
C GLY A 165 8.85 -3.19 -6.45
N VAL A 166 8.39 -3.83 -7.52
CA VAL A 166 7.66 -5.12 -7.49
C VAL A 166 8.42 -6.19 -6.72
N VAL A 167 9.71 -6.36 -7.02
CA VAL A 167 10.56 -7.40 -6.41
C VAL A 167 10.58 -7.28 -4.89
N ILE A 168 10.83 -6.08 -4.37
CA ILE A 168 10.87 -5.83 -2.92
C ILE A 168 9.48 -6.00 -2.30
N GLY A 169 8.43 -5.53 -2.96
CA GLY A 169 7.05 -5.70 -2.49
C GLY A 169 6.69 -7.17 -2.28
N ASP A 170 6.95 -8.01 -3.27
CA ASP A 170 6.60 -9.43 -3.24
C ASP A 170 7.46 -10.20 -2.23
N MET A 171 8.77 -9.95 -2.19
CA MET A 171 9.69 -10.62 -1.27
C MET A 171 9.41 -10.21 0.18
N CYS A 172 9.27 -8.91 0.45
CA CYS A 172 9.00 -8.41 1.79
C CYS A 172 7.63 -8.88 2.29
N GLY A 173 6.61 -8.87 1.43
CA GLY A 173 5.30 -9.41 1.75
C GLY A 173 5.34 -10.91 2.07
N PHE A 174 6.08 -11.71 1.31
CA PHE A 174 6.19 -13.14 1.55
C PHE A 174 7.02 -13.46 2.80
N ALA A 175 8.06 -12.67 3.06
CA ALA A 175 8.81 -12.72 4.31
C ALA A 175 7.90 -12.39 5.50
N ALA A 176 7.09 -11.34 5.42
CA ALA A 176 6.15 -10.96 6.47
C ALA A 176 5.07 -12.02 6.71
N ALA A 177 4.56 -12.65 5.63
CA ALA A 177 3.60 -13.75 5.73
C ALA A 177 4.17 -14.96 6.47
N SER A 178 5.47 -15.22 6.30
CA SER A 178 6.13 -16.44 6.78
C SER A 178 6.83 -16.26 8.13
N PHE A 179 7.44 -15.10 8.37
CA PHE A 179 8.20 -14.82 9.58
C PHE A 179 7.30 -14.92 10.80
N LEU A 180 7.68 -15.76 11.77
CA LEU A 180 6.87 -16.09 12.94
C LEU A 180 5.43 -16.51 12.60
N ARG A 181 5.18 -17.03 11.39
CA ARG A 181 3.85 -17.38 10.85
C ARG A 181 2.92 -16.18 10.63
N GLY A 182 3.48 -15.01 10.33
CA GLY A 182 2.74 -13.80 10.04
C GLY A 182 3.07 -12.67 10.99
N VAL A 183 3.59 -11.58 10.43
CA VAL A 183 3.78 -10.28 11.08
C VAL A 183 3.24 -9.18 10.17
N ASN A 184 2.91 -8.03 10.76
CA ASN A 184 2.40 -6.90 9.99
C ASN A 184 3.41 -6.44 8.93
N PHE A 185 2.91 -5.94 7.80
CA PHE A 185 3.75 -5.24 6.84
C PHE A 185 3.05 -4.08 6.14
N ILE A 186 3.83 -3.16 5.61
CA ILE A 186 3.38 -1.96 4.89
C ILE A 186 4.08 -1.92 3.54
N GLN A 187 3.37 -1.53 2.49
CA GLN A 187 3.92 -1.30 1.15
C GLN A 187 4.23 0.19 0.94
N ILE A 188 5.44 0.51 0.48
CA ILE A 188 5.85 1.84 0.03
C ILE A 188 6.42 1.71 -1.39
N PRO A 189 5.54 1.60 -2.41
CA PRO A 189 5.94 1.35 -3.79
C PRO A 189 6.62 2.56 -4.45
N THR A 190 7.78 2.34 -5.06
CA THR A 190 8.62 3.39 -5.67
C THR A 190 8.73 3.31 -7.20
N THR A 191 7.94 2.44 -7.84
CA THR A 191 7.89 2.29 -9.30
C THR A 191 6.45 2.44 -9.76
N VAL A 192 6.23 2.87 -11.02
CA VAL A 192 4.86 2.94 -11.57
C VAL A 192 4.19 1.58 -11.48
N MET A 193 4.88 0.52 -11.91
CA MET A 193 4.41 -0.87 -11.84
C MET A 193 3.89 -1.24 -10.44
N ALA A 194 4.68 -0.94 -9.40
CA ALA A 194 4.28 -1.25 -8.03
C ALA A 194 3.14 -0.36 -7.53
N GLN A 195 3.12 0.92 -7.91
CA GLN A 195 2.08 1.87 -7.50
C GLN A 195 0.72 1.60 -8.13
N VAL A 196 0.69 1.10 -9.37
CA VAL A 196 -0.58 0.85 -10.09
C VAL A 196 -1.07 -0.59 -9.96
N ASP A 197 -0.17 -1.52 -9.63
CA ASP A 197 -0.48 -2.95 -9.64
C ASP A 197 0.09 -3.70 -8.43
N SER A 198 1.39 -3.97 -8.38
CA SER A 198 1.92 -5.05 -7.52
C SER A 198 1.74 -4.82 -6.01
N SER A 199 1.71 -3.57 -5.54
CA SER A 199 1.54 -3.28 -4.12
C SER A 199 0.12 -3.52 -3.58
N VAL A 200 -0.85 -3.74 -4.48
CA VAL A 200 -2.27 -3.91 -4.14
C VAL A 200 -2.71 -5.36 -4.36
N GLY A 201 -3.36 -5.92 -3.34
CA GLY A 201 -4.04 -7.22 -3.39
C GLY A 201 -3.29 -8.40 -2.79
N GLY A 202 -2.14 -8.17 -2.15
CA GLY A 202 -1.51 -9.14 -1.26
C GLY A 202 -0.99 -10.41 -1.92
N LYS A 203 -0.79 -10.45 -3.25
CA LYS A 203 -0.03 -11.53 -3.88
C LYS A 203 1.44 -11.29 -3.59
N THR A 204 2.07 -12.21 -2.88
CA THR A 204 3.48 -12.11 -2.47
C THR A 204 4.18 -13.40 -2.84
N GLY A 205 5.49 -13.36 -3.11
CA GLY A 205 6.21 -14.57 -3.44
C GLY A 205 7.58 -14.36 -4.06
N ILE A 206 8.13 -15.47 -4.50
CA ILE A 206 9.44 -15.60 -5.13
C ILE A 206 9.36 -16.51 -6.35
N ASN A 207 10.38 -16.40 -7.20
CA ASN A 207 10.54 -17.22 -8.37
C ASN A 207 11.21 -18.54 -8.03
N HIS A 208 10.91 -19.55 -8.85
CA HIS A 208 11.67 -20.79 -8.93
C HIS A 208 12.40 -20.80 -10.29
N PRO A 209 13.52 -21.53 -10.45
CA PRO A 209 14.18 -21.66 -11.75
C PRO A 209 13.27 -22.17 -12.88
N LEU A 210 12.19 -22.88 -12.53
CA LEU A 210 11.20 -23.41 -13.48
C LEU A 210 10.01 -22.48 -13.74
N GLY A 211 9.89 -21.35 -13.06
CA GLY A 211 8.79 -20.43 -13.32
C GLY A 211 8.61 -19.31 -12.31
N LYS A 212 7.86 -18.31 -12.76
CA LYS A 212 7.66 -17.04 -12.05
C LYS A 212 6.59 -17.18 -10.97
N ASN A 213 6.84 -16.58 -9.80
CA ASN A 213 5.89 -16.48 -8.67
C ASN A 213 5.27 -17.81 -8.20
N LEU A 214 5.95 -18.94 -8.41
CA LEU A 214 5.39 -20.27 -8.09
C LEU A 214 5.32 -20.57 -6.59
N ILE A 215 6.09 -19.84 -5.78
CA ILE A 215 6.16 -20.03 -4.32
C ILE A 215 5.82 -18.70 -3.66
N GLY A 216 4.79 -18.68 -2.83
CA GLY A 216 4.31 -17.44 -2.26
C GLY A 216 3.13 -17.59 -1.30
N ALA A 217 2.53 -16.46 -0.95
CA ALA A 217 1.36 -16.37 -0.08
C ALA A 217 0.42 -15.23 -0.51
N PHE A 218 -0.88 -15.43 -0.30
CA PHE A 218 -1.84 -14.32 -0.24
C PHE A 218 -1.78 -13.71 1.16
N TYR A 219 -1.22 -12.51 1.28
CA TYR A 219 -1.01 -11.81 2.55
C TYR A 219 -1.15 -10.29 2.38
N GLN A 220 -2.18 -9.71 3.01
CA GLN A 220 -2.53 -8.30 2.82
C GLN A 220 -1.67 -7.35 3.65
N PRO A 221 -1.24 -6.21 3.08
CA PRO A 221 -0.56 -5.17 3.85
C PRO A 221 -1.52 -4.49 4.82
N GLN A 222 -0.96 -3.85 5.85
CA GLN A 222 -1.73 -2.98 6.75
C GLN A 222 -2.14 -1.67 6.06
N CYS A 223 -1.33 -1.18 5.12
CA CYS A 223 -1.65 -0.10 4.21
C CYS A 223 -0.66 -0.05 3.04
N VAL A 224 -1.02 0.71 2.01
CA VAL A 224 -0.12 1.05 0.89
C VAL A 224 0.09 2.57 0.89
N LEU A 225 1.36 3.01 0.84
CA LEU A 225 1.76 4.42 0.85
C LEU A 225 2.42 4.79 -0.48
N ILE A 226 1.64 5.37 -1.38
CA ILE A 226 2.09 5.80 -2.71
C ILE A 226 2.52 7.27 -2.65
N ASP A 227 3.84 7.49 -2.62
CA ASP A 227 4.44 8.80 -2.84
C ASP A 227 4.81 8.98 -4.32
N THR A 228 4.08 9.84 -5.02
CA THR A 228 4.32 10.12 -6.45
C THR A 228 5.68 10.78 -6.71
N ASP A 229 6.28 11.44 -5.72
CA ASP A 229 7.59 12.08 -5.87
C ASP A 229 8.72 11.05 -6.04
N THR A 230 8.50 9.79 -5.63
CA THR A 230 9.47 8.70 -5.87
C THR A 230 9.64 8.40 -7.35
N LEU A 231 8.66 8.75 -8.17
CA LEU A 231 8.74 8.56 -9.62
C LEU A 231 9.73 9.52 -10.26
N ASP A 232 10.02 10.69 -9.67
CA ASP A 232 10.93 11.69 -10.25
C ASP A 232 12.32 11.12 -10.57
N THR A 233 12.79 10.14 -9.78
CA THR A 233 14.10 9.49 -9.95
C THR A 233 14.05 8.17 -10.72
N LEU A 234 12.85 7.67 -11.04
CA LEU A 234 12.67 6.39 -11.71
C LEU A 234 13.21 6.48 -13.15
N PRO A 235 13.94 5.48 -13.71
CA PRO A 235 14.35 5.50 -15.11
C PRO A 235 13.15 5.47 -16.09
N ASP A 236 13.30 6.07 -17.27
CA ASP A 236 12.21 6.11 -18.27
C ASP A 236 11.78 4.73 -18.77
N ARG A 237 12.71 3.76 -18.84
CA ARG A 237 12.39 2.36 -19.21
C ARG A 237 11.46 1.71 -18.17
N GLU A 238 11.71 1.95 -16.89
CA GLU A 238 10.88 1.45 -15.78
C GLU A 238 9.52 2.17 -15.71
N LEU A 239 9.51 3.47 -16.00
CA LEU A 239 8.28 4.23 -16.16
C LEU A 239 7.40 3.59 -17.24
N ALA A 240 7.96 3.39 -18.45
CA ALA A 240 7.26 2.82 -19.59
C ALA A 240 6.78 1.38 -19.32
N SER A 241 7.60 0.55 -18.67
CA SER A 241 7.24 -0.80 -18.23
C SER A 241 6.00 -0.78 -17.35
N GLY A 242 5.93 0.10 -16.34
CA GLY A 242 4.75 0.21 -15.47
C GLY A 242 3.46 0.63 -16.18
N LEU A 243 3.55 1.32 -17.32
CA LEU A 243 2.37 1.72 -18.11
C LEU A 243 1.67 0.53 -18.77
N ALA A 244 2.36 -0.59 -18.96
CA ALA A 244 1.73 -1.80 -19.51
C ALA A 244 0.54 -2.25 -18.64
N GLU A 245 0.68 -2.21 -17.31
CA GLU A 245 -0.39 -2.55 -16.38
C GLU A 245 -1.52 -1.53 -16.39
N VAL A 246 -1.19 -0.24 -16.53
CA VAL A 246 -2.22 0.80 -16.69
C VAL A 246 -3.06 0.53 -17.96
N ILE A 247 -2.41 0.14 -19.06
CA ILE A 247 -3.08 -0.24 -20.30
C ILE A 247 -3.93 -1.49 -20.12
N LYS A 248 -3.43 -2.49 -19.40
CA LYS A 248 -4.18 -3.72 -19.10
C LYS A 248 -5.54 -3.41 -18.46
N TYR A 249 -5.59 -2.58 -17.42
CA TYR A 249 -6.85 -2.20 -16.76
C TYR A 249 -7.87 -1.58 -17.71
N ARG A 250 -7.40 -0.74 -18.63
CA ARG A 250 -8.23 -0.09 -19.65
C ARG A 250 -8.86 -1.11 -20.60
N LEU A 251 -8.11 -2.13 -20.99
CA LEU A 251 -8.56 -3.16 -21.93
C LEU A 251 -9.54 -4.14 -21.29
N ILE A 252 -9.28 -4.56 -20.05
CA ILE A 252 -10.06 -5.64 -19.43
C ILE A 252 -11.40 -5.15 -18.85
N ARG A 253 -11.49 -3.88 -18.41
CA ARG A 253 -12.70 -3.44 -17.68
C ARG A 253 -13.03 -1.95 -17.68
N ASP A 254 -12.17 -1.06 -18.18
CA ASP A 254 -12.35 0.38 -17.98
C ASP A 254 -12.19 1.19 -19.28
N ALA A 255 -13.22 1.13 -20.12
CA ALA A 255 -13.26 1.84 -21.41
C ALA A 255 -13.22 3.37 -21.25
N GLU A 256 -13.81 3.93 -20.19
CA GLU A 256 -13.74 5.37 -19.93
C GLU A 256 -12.32 5.79 -19.56
N PHE A 257 -11.62 4.98 -18.75
CA PHE A 257 -10.19 5.18 -18.51
C PHE A 257 -9.37 5.00 -19.80
N PHE A 258 -9.86 4.18 -20.74
CA PHE A 258 -9.30 4.09 -22.07
C PHE A 258 -9.39 5.39 -22.86
N GLU A 259 -10.58 5.97 -22.95
CA GLU A 259 -10.80 7.22 -23.67
C GLU A 259 -10.10 8.41 -23.01
N TRP A 260 -9.99 8.43 -21.68
CA TRP A 260 -9.32 9.51 -20.95
C TRP A 260 -7.85 9.69 -21.40
N GLN A 261 -7.13 8.59 -21.65
CA GLN A 261 -5.74 8.66 -22.12
C GLN A 261 -5.62 9.21 -23.55
N GLU A 262 -6.66 9.05 -24.36
CA GLU A 262 -6.69 9.51 -25.76
C GLU A 262 -7.14 10.97 -25.89
N LYS A 263 -8.06 11.43 -25.03
CA LYS A 263 -8.76 12.72 -25.20
C LYS A 263 -8.04 13.99 -24.70
N LYS A 264 -7.06 13.92 -23.80
CA LYS A 264 -6.78 15.10 -22.93
C LYS A 264 -5.46 15.89 -23.11
N TYR A 265 -4.53 15.49 -23.98
CA TYR A 265 -3.23 16.18 -24.08
C TYR A 265 -2.73 16.35 -25.51
N GLY A 266 -3.60 16.84 -26.40
CA GLY A 266 -3.13 17.58 -27.57
C GLY A 266 -2.19 18.70 -27.11
N GLU A 267 -0.98 18.73 -27.67
CA GLU A 267 0.06 19.73 -27.38
C GLU A 267 0.47 19.88 -25.90
N THR A 268 1.12 18.86 -25.34
CA THR A 268 2.06 19.13 -24.24
C THR A 268 3.45 19.35 -24.80
N ASP A 269 4.11 20.40 -24.30
CA ASP A 269 5.49 20.81 -24.64
C ASP A 269 6.54 19.85 -24.04
N CYS A 270 6.26 18.54 -24.13
CA CYS A 270 7.13 17.48 -23.65
C CYS A 270 8.15 17.14 -24.73
N LYS A 271 9.44 17.32 -24.43
CA LYS A 271 10.55 16.94 -25.33
C LYS A 271 10.54 15.45 -25.71
N VAL A 272 10.06 14.57 -24.82
CA VAL A 272 9.93 13.12 -25.07
C VAL A 272 8.84 12.85 -26.12
N CYS A 273 7.66 13.47 -25.97
CA CYS A 273 6.55 13.34 -26.91
C CYS A 273 6.87 13.92 -28.30
N LYS A 274 7.64 15.02 -28.36
CA LYS A 274 8.09 15.62 -29.62
C LYS A 274 9.07 14.75 -30.42
N THR A 275 9.88 13.93 -29.73
CA THR A 275 10.86 13.04 -30.39
C THR A 275 10.17 11.79 -30.95
N TYR A 276 9.19 11.24 -30.23
CA TYR A 276 8.42 10.07 -30.67
C TYR A 276 7.43 10.39 -31.81
N GLN A 277 6.85 11.59 -31.84
CA GLN A 277 5.93 12.01 -32.91
C GLN A 277 6.58 12.09 -34.30
N LYS A 278 7.91 12.27 -34.39
CA LYS A 278 8.56 12.56 -35.68
C LYS A 278 8.66 11.34 -36.62
N ASN A 279 8.50 10.11 -36.12
CA ASN A 279 8.73 8.89 -36.91
C ASN A 279 7.65 7.79 -36.85
N ARG A 280 6.53 7.92 -36.11
CA ARG A 280 5.43 6.93 -36.18
C ARG A 280 4.05 7.52 -35.89
N THR A 281 3.09 7.13 -36.72
CA THR A 281 1.62 7.28 -36.59
C THR A 281 1.06 6.31 -35.54
N TYR A 282 1.64 6.25 -34.33
CA TYR A 282 1.11 5.41 -33.26
C TYR A 282 0.84 6.28 -32.04
N VAL A 283 -0.43 6.26 -31.61
CA VAL A 283 -0.97 6.93 -30.43
C VAL A 283 -0.37 6.27 -29.18
N GLN A 284 0.92 6.50 -28.93
CA GLN A 284 1.51 6.19 -27.64
C GLN A 284 1.20 7.40 -26.75
N SER A 285 0.11 7.27 -26.00
CA SER A 285 -0.40 8.19 -24.96
C SER A 285 0.64 9.20 -24.48
N GLY A 286 0.65 10.41 -25.06
CA GLY A 286 1.61 11.48 -24.74
C GLY A 286 1.53 12.02 -23.31
N VAL A 287 0.61 11.48 -22.51
CA VAL A 287 0.26 11.93 -21.18
C VAL A 287 1.15 11.36 -20.09
N VAL A 288 1.45 10.07 -20.14
CA VAL A 288 2.10 9.38 -19.01
C VAL A 288 3.62 9.30 -19.19
N ASN A 289 4.09 9.28 -20.45
CA ASN A 289 5.52 9.41 -20.77
C ASN A 289 6.10 10.81 -20.45
N CYS A 290 5.27 11.83 -20.19
CA CYS A 290 5.75 13.16 -19.86
C CYS A 290 5.85 13.46 -18.35
N ARG A 291 5.69 12.44 -17.49
CA ARG A 291 5.76 12.57 -16.02
C ARG A 291 4.88 13.69 -15.44
N ASN A 292 3.76 13.98 -16.10
CA ASN A 292 2.82 14.99 -15.60
C ASN A 292 2.27 14.54 -14.23
N PRO A 293 2.50 15.27 -13.14
CA PRO A 293 2.14 14.82 -11.79
C PRO A 293 0.65 14.52 -11.63
N ASN A 294 -0.21 15.37 -12.21
CA ASN A 294 -1.66 15.20 -12.14
C ASN A 294 -2.13 13.98 -12.94
N ALA A 295 -1.53 13.74 -14.10
CA ALA A 295 -1.89 12.59 -14.91
C ALA A 295 -1.41 11.27 -14.30
N LEU A 296 -0.19 11.25 -13.76
CA LEU A 296 0.33 10.10 -13.02
C LEU A 296 -0.53 9.80 -11.80
N ALA A 297 -0.84 10.80 -10.98
CA ALA A 297 -1.69 10.63 -9.80
C ALA A 297 -3.07 10.07 -10.18
N TYR A 298 -3.69 10.57 -11.25
CA TYR A 298 -4.96 10.04 -11.73
C TYR A 298 -4.84 8.60 -12.24
N ALA A 299 -3.82 8.29 -13.05
CA ALA A 299 -3.61 6.95 -13.59
C ALA A 299 -3.36 5.93 -12.46
N ILE A 300 -2.58 6.31 -11.45
CA ILE A 300 -2.34 5.51 -10.25
C ILE A 300 -3.63 5.27 -9.48
N LYS A 301 -4.36 6.35 -9.16
CA LYS A 301 -5.64 6.27 -8.44
C LYS A 301 -6.61 5.32 -9.15
N ARG A 302 -6.82 5.53 -10.45
CA ARG A 302 -7.78 4.75 -11.22
C ARG A 302 -7.38 3.28 -11.36
N SER A 303 -6.08 3.00 -11.50
CA SER A 303 -5.58 1.62 -11.52
C SER A 303 -5.76 0.94 -10.16
N CYS A 304 -5.49 1.66 -9.06
CA CYS A 304 -5.72 1.17 -7.70
C CYS A 304 -7.21 0.86 -7.46
N GLU A 305 -8.13 1.74 -7.88
CA GLU A 305 -9.58 1.50 -7.80
C GLU A 305 -9.97 0.23 -8.56
N ASN A 306 -9.51 0.10 -9.80
CA ASN A 306 -9.79 -1.08 -10.63
C ASN A 306 -9.28 -2.37 -9.98
N LYS A 307 -8.07 -2.37 -9.42
CA LYS A 307 -7.50 -3.56 -8.77
C LYS A 307 -8.17 -3.84 -7.44
N ALA A 308 -8.40 -2.81 -6.62
CA ALA A 308 -9.05 -2.92 -5.32
C ALA A 308 -10.41 -3.60 -5.43
N GLU A 309 -11.24 -3.18 -6.37
CA GLU A 309 -12.56 -3.77 -6.57
C GLU A 309 -12.48 -5.25 -6.98
N VAL A 310 -11.59 -5.62 -7.90
CA VAL A 310 -11.40 -7.02 -8.30
C VAL A 310 -10.89 -7.87 -7.14
N VAL A 311 -9.94 -7.35 -6.36
CA VAL A 311 -9.40 -8.02 -5.18
C VAL A 311 -10.47 -8.20 -4.10
N SER A 312 -11.29 -7.19 -3.86
CA SER A 312 -12.41 -7.25 -2.91
C SER A 312 -13.42 -8.33 -3.27
N LEU A 313 -13.63 -8.56 -4.57
CA LEU A 313 -14.55 -9.57 -5.07
C LEU A 313 -13.93 -10.98 -5.13
N ASP A 314 -12.63 -11.08 -5.33
CA ASP A 314 -11.94 -12.37 -5.51
C ASP A 314 -10.49 -12.33 -4.99
N GLU A 315 -10.33 -12.25 -3.67
CA GLU A 315 -9.02 -12.11 -3.02
C GLU A 315 -8.06 -13.25 -3.39
N LYS A 316 -8.53 -14.48 -3.50
CA LYS A 316 -7.68 -15.68 -3.65
C LYS A 316 -7.64 -16.22 -5.08
N GLU A 317 -8.07 -15.43 -6.06
CA GLU A 317 -8.05 -15.78 -7.48
C GLU A 317 -8.74 -17.13 -7.77
N SER A 318 -10.02 -17.19 -7.43
CA SER A 318 -10.91 -18.31 -7.74
C SER A 318 -11.58 -18.18 -9.11
N GLY A 319 -11.59 -16.98 -9.71
CA GLY A 319 -12.16 -16.72 -11.03
C GLY A 319 -11.92 -15.30 -11.50
N LEU A 320 -12.71 -14.33 -11.02
CA LEU A 320 -12.71 -12.94 -11.52
C LEU A 320 -11.31 -12.30 -11.52
N ARG A 321 -10.51 -12.55 -10.48
CA ARG A 321 -9.16 -11.95 -10.38
C ARG A 321 -8.20 -12.46 -11.44
N ALA A 322 -8.48 -13.61 -12.06
CA ALA A 322 -7.69 -14.11 -13.18
C ALA A 322 -7.73 -13.18 -14.41
N THR A 323 -8.78 -12.36 -14.56
CA THR A 323 -8.86 -11.33 -15.63
C THR A 323 -7.72 -10.30 -15.55
N LEU A 324 -7.11 -10.13 -14.37
CA LEU A 324 -5.93 -9.29 -14.20
C LEU A 324 -4.66 -9.89 -14.81
N ASN A 325 -4.72 -11.14 -15.31
CA ASN A 325 -3.61 -11.81 -15.95
C ASN A 325 -3.61 -11.68 -17.48
N LEU A 326 -4.41 -10.76 -18.06
CA LEU A 326 -4.32 -10.46 -19.51
C LEU A 326 -2.85 -10.22 -19.90
N GLY A 327 -2.38 -10.95 -20.91
CA GLY A 327 -1.01 -10.91 -21.41
C GLY A 327 0.03 -11.60 -20.53
N HIS A 328 -0.28 -11.99 -19.29
CA HIS A 328 0.70 -12.56 -18.35
C HIS A 328 1.09 -13.99 -18.70
N THR A 329 0.21 -14.80 -19.30
CA THR A 329 0.55 -16.16 -19.74
C THR A 329 1.73 -16.14 -20.71
N PHE A 330 1.65 -15.32 -21.76
CA PHE A 330 2.73 -15.11 -22.72
C PHE A 330 3.89 -14.32 -22.10
N GLY A 331 3.60 -13.29 -21.31
CA GLY A 331 4.61 -12.46 -20.66
C GLY A 331 5.54 -13.28 -19.76
N HIS A 332 4.99 -14.11 -18.87
CA HIS A 332 5.77 -14.98 -18.00
C HIS A 332 6.60 -16.00 -18.78
N ALA A 333 6.07 -16.52 -19.90
CA ALA A 333 6.83 -17.39 -20.79
C ALA A 333 8.04 -16.67 -21.42
N ILE A 334 7.86 -15.41 -21.85
CA ILE A 334 8.96 -14.56 -22.35
C ILE A 334 10.00 -14.34 -21.25
N GLU A 335 9.58 -13.94 -20.06
CA GLU A 335 10.49 -13.67 -18.94
C GLU A 335 11.29 -14.91 -18.53
N THR A 336 10.62 -16.07 -18.45
CA THR A 336 11.26 -17.33 -18.08
C THR A 336 12.19 -17.83 -19.21
N GLY A 337 11.73 -17.76 -20.46
CA GLY A 337 12.46 -18.28 -21.62
C GLY A 337 13.69 -17.46 -22.04
N PHE A 338 13.63 -16.12 -21.92
CA PHE A 338 14.76 -15.24 -22.20
C PHE A 338 15.67 -15.03 -20.98
N GLY A 339 15.19 -15.37 -19.78
CA GLY A 339 15.88 -15.20 -18.51
C GLY A 339 15.44 -13.93 -17.77
N TYR A 340 15.25 -14.07 -16.45
CA TYR A 340 14.76 -13.00 -15.58
C TYR A 340 15.64 -11.76 -15.64
N GLY A 341 15.01 -10.61 -15.92
CA GLY A 341 15.65 -9.29 -16.00
C GLY A 341 16.21 -8.91 -17.38
N GLN A 342 16.15 -9.77 -18.40
CA GLN A 342 16.46 -9.37 -19.77
C GLN A 342 15.39 -8.41 -20.32
N TRP A 343 14.14 -8.84 -20.19
CA TRP A 343 12.95 -8.00 -20.39
C TRP A 343 12.43 -7.57 -19.03
N LEU A 344 12.00 -6.32 -18.92
CA LEU A 344 11.21 -5.90 -17.77
C LEU A 344 9.83 -6.56 -17.84
N HIS A 345 9.23 -6.79 -16.68
CA HIS A 345 7.92 -7.44 -16.60
C HIS A 345 6.86 -6.76 -17.50
N GLY A 346 6.77 -5.43 -17.47
CA GLY A 346 5.82 -4.69 -18.29
C GLY A 346 6.09 -4.76 -19.79
N GLU A 347 7.35 -4.90 -20.20
CA GLU A 347 7.70 -5.13 -21.61
C GLU A 347 7.17 -6.50 -22.08
N ALA A 348 7.34 -7.53 -21.24
CA ALA A 348 6.83 -8.86 -21.50
C ALA A 348 5.29 -8.92 -21.48
N VAL A 349 4.64 -8.27 -20.51
CA VAL A 349 3.17 -8.16 -20.43
C VAL A 349 2.60 -7.40 -21.63
N ALA A 350 3.26 -6.33 -22.10
CA ALA A 350 2.83 -5.61 -23.29
C ALA A 350 2.87 -6.51 -24.55
N ALA A 351 3.97 -7.23 -24.76
CA ALA A 351 4.08 -8.19 -25.87
C ALA A 351 3.07 -9.34 -25.75
N GLY A 352 2.85 -9.83 -24.52
CA GLY A 352 1.86 -10.85 -24.23
C GLY A 352 0.43 -10.39 -24.48
N THR A 353 0.11 -9.13 -24.14
CA THR A 353 -1.20 -8.53 -24.40
C THR A 353 -1.48 -8.47 -25.90
N VAL A 354 -0.50 -8.06 -26.72
CA VAL A 354 -0.63 -8.10 -28.18
C VAL A 354 -0.83 -9.53 -28.69
N SER A 355 -0.15 -10.49 -28.08
CA SER A 355 -0.30 -11.91 -28.43
C SER A 355 -1.71 -12.43 -28.14
N CYS A 356 -2.29 -12.08 -26.97
CA CYS A 356 -3.68 -12.39 -26.63
C CYS A 356 -4.65 -11.78 -27.66
N LEU A 357 -4.51 -10.50 -27.97
CA LEU A 357 -5.38 -9.80 -28.92
C LEU A 357 -5.29 -10.39 -30.35
N LEU A 358 -4.09 -10.78 -30.78
CA LEU A 358 -3.91 -11.45 -32.07
C LEU A 358 -4.57 -12.83 -32.07
N MET A 359 -4.47 -13.57 -30.97
CA MET A 359 -5.12 -14.87 -30.83
C MET A 359 -6.64 -14.74 -30.83
N ASP A 360 -7.19 -13.76 -30.12
CA ASP A 360 -8.62 -13.47 -30.12
C ASP A 360 -9.13 -13.12 -31.53
N LEU A 361 -8.39 -12.29 -32.27
CA LEU A 361 -8.70 -12.00 -33.66
C LEU A 361 -8.67 -13.28 -34.53
N LEU A 362 -7.70 -14.17 -34.30
CA LEU A 362 -7.63 -15.45 -35.00
C LEU A 362 -8.85 -16.33 -34.69
N PHE A 363 -9.34 -16.35 -33.45
CA PHE A 363 -10.55 -17.11 -33.07
C PHE A 363 -11.84 -16.52 -33.65
N VAL A 364 -11.91 -15.20 -33.83
CA VAL A 364 -13.01 -14.56 -34.57
C VAL A 364 -12.99 -14.96 -36.04
N LEU A 365 -11.79 -15.05 -36.64
CA LEU A 365 -11.61 -15.44 -38.05
C LEU A 365 -11.74 -16.96 -38.28
N PHE A 366 -11.42 -17.78 -37.28
CA PHE A 366 -11.45 -19.24 -37.31
C PHE A 366 -12.09 -19.78 -36.01
N PRO A 367 -13.40 -20.08 -36.00
CA PRO A 367 -14.11 -20.46 -34.78
C PRO A 367 -13.50 -21.71 -34.13
N LEU A 368 -13.45 -21.71 -32.79
CA LEU A 368 -12.85 -22.73 -31.90
C LEU A 368 -13.31 -24.17 -32.18
N SER A 369 -14.47 -24.37 -32.80
CA SER A 369 -14.95 -25.68 -33.26
C SER A 369 -14.00 -26.35 -34.27
N VAL A 370 -13.13 -25.59 -34.93
CA VAL A 370 -12.10 -26.10 -35.84
C VAL A 370 -10.79 -26.43 -35.11
N LEU A 371 -10.54 -25.83 -33.94
CA LEU A 371 -9.23 -25.85 -33.29
C LEU A 371 -9.15 -26.75 -32.04
N ASN A 372 -10.28 -27.19 -31.46
CA ASN A 372 -10.31 -28.19 -30.39
C ASN A 372 -9.43 -27.82 -29.16
N ILE A 373 -9.48 -26.56 -28.74
CA ILE A 373 -8.71 -26.02 -27.60
C ILE A 373 -9.69 -25.36 -26.62
N ASP A 374 -9.58 -25.70 -25.33
CA ASP A 374 -10.24 -24.99 -24.23
C ASP A 374 -9.39 -23.74 -23.88
N TYR A 375 -10.00 -22.55 -23.93
CA TYR A 375 -9.29 -21.27 -23.85
C TYR A 375 -9.67 -20.46 -22.61
N VAL A 376 -8.64 -20.01 -21.88
CA VAL A 376 -8.70 -18.93 -20.89
C VAL A 376 -7.47 -18.07 -21.13
N CYS A 377 -7.64 -16.92 -21.80
CA CYS A 377 -6.68 -15.81 -21.71
C CYS A 377 -7.13 -14.84 -20.62
#